data_AF-A0A7W0JUB1-F1
#
_entry.id   AF-A0A7W0JUB1-F1
#
_cell.length_a   1.000
_cell.length_b   1.000
_cell.length_c   1.000
_cell.angle_alpha   90.00
_cell.angle_beta   90.00
_cell.angle_gamma   90.00
#
_symmetry.space_group_name_H-M   'P 1'
#
loop_
_entity.id
_entity.type
_entity.pdbx_description
1 polymer ?
#
loop_
_entity_poly.entity_id
_entity_poly.type
_entity_poly.pdbx_seq_one_letter_code
_entity_poly.pdbx_strand_id
1 'polypeptide(L)' 'MQIQLTKLAHARSGDKGDTANVGLIALRDEFYPILVREVTAERVKQHFQGICKGSVERFELANLGALNFLLHESLGGGGT' A
#
# COMPACT_ATOMS: atom_id res chain seq x y z
N MET A 1 11.59 -7.83 -16.37
CA MET A 1 12.15 -6.49 -16.07
C MET A 1 11.41 -5.93 -14.86
N GLN A 2 12.10 -5.35 -13.87
CA GLN A 2 11.46 -4.69 -12.73
C GLN A 2 11.57 -3.18 -12.89
N ILE A 3 10.52 -2.42 -12.52
CA ILE A 3 10.53 -0.96 -12.53
C ILE A 3 10.10 -0.41 -11.17
N GLN A 4 10.51 0.81 -10.86
CA GLN A 4 10.13 1.48 -9.62
C GLN A 4 8.65 1.87 -9.65
N LEU A 5 7.94 1.61 -8.55
CA LEU A 5 6.52 1.93 -8.37
C LEU A 5 6.24 3.43 -8.55
N THR A 6 7.21 4.29 -8.21
CA THR A 6 7.16 5.75 -8.42
C THR A 6 7.04 6.16 -9.88
N LYS A 7 7.33 5.27 -10.84
CA LYS A 7 7.09 5.52 -12.27
C LYS A 7 5.64 5.26 -12.69
N LEU A 8 4.85 4.60 -11.86
CA LEU A 8 3.47 4.20 -12.16
C LEU A 8 2.45 4.87 -11.23
N ALA A 9 2.84 5.24 -10.00
CA ALA A 9 1.92 5.75 -9.00
C ALA A 9 2.53 6.86 -8.15
N HIS A 10 1.69 7.81 -7.74
CA HIS A 10 1.92 8.60 -6.54
C HIS A 10 1.69 7.75 -5.29
N ALA A 11 2.50 7.95 -4.26
CA ALA A 11 2.36 7.27 -2.99
C ALA A 11 2.18 8.28 -1.86
N ARG A 12 1.31 7.95 -0.90
CA ARG A 12 1.19 8.67 0.38
C ARG A 12 1.01 7.68 1.51
N SER A 13 1.53 8.03 2.68
CA SER A 13 1.32 7.26 3.90
C SER A 13 0.71 8.13 4.99
N GLY A 14 0.17 7.45 5.99
CA GLY A 14 -0.33 8.03 7.23
C GLY A 14 -0.29 6.96 8.32
N ASP A 15 -0.48 7.40 9.54
CA ASP A 15 -0.43 6.56 10.73
C ASP A 15 -1.63 6.87 11.65
N LYS A 16 -2.09 5.85 12.36
CA LYS A 16 -3.10 5.98 13.41
C LYS A 16 -3.00 4.81 14.39
N GLY A 17 -2.76 5.12 15.66
CA GLY A 17 -2.55 4.09 16.68
C GLY A 17 -1.35 3.21 16.31
N ASP A 18 -1.54 1.89 16.27
CA ASP A 18 -0.50 0.94 15.85
C ASP A 18 -0.64 0.51 14.37
N THR A 19 -1.42 1.24 13.57
CA THR A 19 -1.67 0.94 12.16
C THR A 19 -1.11 2.03 11.27
N ALA A 20 -0.42 1.63 10.20
CA ALA A 20 -0.02 2.53 9.13
C ALA A 20 -0.89 2.29 7.89
N ASN A 21 -1.08 3.34 7.08
CA ASN A 21 -1.67 3.19 5.75
C ASN A 21 -0.67 3.54 4.65
N VAL A 22 -0.81 2.89 3.50
CA VAL A 22 -0.07 3.19 2.27
C VAL A 22 -1.07 3.30 1.14
N GLY A 23 -1.25 4.53 0.64
CA GLY A 23 -2.08 4.83 -0.53
C GLY A 23 -1.23 4.92 -1.79
N LEU A 24 -1.70 4.32 -2.87
CA LEU A 24 -1.14 4.40 -4.22
C LEU A 24 -2.21 4.93 -5.17
N ILE A 25 -1.92 5.99 -5.92
CA ILE A 25 -2.79 6.54 -6.96
C ILE A 25 -2.04 6.43 -8.28
N ALA A 26 -2.62 5.79 -9.29
CA ALA A 26 -2.00 5.66 -10.59
C ALA A 26 -1.73 7.03 -11.22
N LEU A 27 -0.54 7.22 -11.82
CA LEU A 27 -0.20 8.44 -12.55
C LEU A 27 -1.02 8.61 -13.83
N ARG A 28 -1.51 7.49 -14.38
CA ARG A 28 -2.33 7.39 -15.58
C ARG A 28 -3.31 6.23 -15.41
N ASP A 29 -4.52 6.36 -15.96
CA ASP A 29 -5.58 5.36 -15.81
C ASP A 29 -5.15 3.96 -16.30
N GLU A 30 -4.36 3.91 -17.39
CA GLU A 30 -3.82 2.67 -17.95
C GLU A 30 -2.91 1.88 -16.99
N PHE A 31 -2.35 2.53 -15.97
CA PHE A 31 -1.50 1.87 -14.98
C PHE A 31 -2.29 1.27 -13.82
N TYR A 32 -3.51 1.71 -13.57
CA TYR A 32 -4.31 1.19 -12.45
C TYR A 32 -4.53 -0.33 -12.51
N PRO A 33 -4.90 -0.93 -13.66
CA PRO A 33 -5.01 -2.40 -13.76
C PRO A 33 -3.69 -3.13 -13.50
N ILE A 34 -2.55 -2.51 -13.80
CA ILE A 34 -1.23 -3.04 -13.50
C ILE A 34 -0.99 -3.03 -11.98
N LEU A 35 -1.34 -1.92 -11.31
CA LEU A 35 -1.23 -1.84 -9.85
C LEU A 35 -2.11 -2.87 -9.16
N VAL A 36 -3.37 -3.04 -9.60
CA VAL A 36 -4.31 -4.04 -9.06
C VAL A 36 -3.72 -5.45 -9.18
N ARG A 37 -3.14 -5.79 -10.35
CA ARG A 37 -2.56 -7.10 -10.61
C ARG A 37 -1.28 -7.36 -9.82
N GLU A 38 -0.40 -6.37 -9.73
CA GLU A 38 0.97 -6.58 -9.25
C GLU A 38 1.19 -6.19 -7.78
N VAL A 39 0.42 -5.24 -7.25
CA VAL A 39 0.56 -4.75 -5.88
C VAL A 39 -0.49 -5.41 -5.00
N THR A 40 -0.25 -6.67 -4.66
CA THR A 40 -1.14 -7.46 -3.81
C THR A 40 -0.84 -7.23 -2.32
N ALA A 41 -1.79 -7.58 -1.44
CA ALA A 41 -1.60 -7.46 0.00
C ALA A 41 -0.39 -8.30 0.48
N GLU A 42 -0.20 -9.48 -0.09
CA GLU A 42 0.88 -10.41 0.23
C GLU A 42 2.24 -9.82 -0.14
N ARG A 43 2.35 -9.21 -1.33
CA ARG A 43 3.60 -8.56 -1.77
C ARG A 43 3.91 -7.32 -0.94
N VAL A 44 2.90 -6.55 -0.55
CA VAL A 44 3.07 -5.42 0.37
C VAL A 44 3.51 -5.91 1.75
N LYS A 45 2.89 -6.97 2.29
CA LYS A 45 3.31 -7.60 3.56
C LYS A 45 4.75 -8.08 3.51
N GLN A 46 5.16 -8.72 2.42
CA GLN A 46 6.54 -9.16 2.20
C GLN A 46 7.52 -7.98 2.09
N HIS A 47 7.13 -6.91 1.40
CA HIS A 47 7.97 -5.71 1.27
C HIS A 47 8.24 -5.03 2.62
N PHE A 48 7.22 -4.96 3.47
CA PHE A 48 7.31 -4.39 4.82
C PHE A 48 7.61 -5.43 5.91
N GLN A 49 8.17 -6.58 5.54
CA GLN A 49 8.60 -7.58 6.52
C GLN A 49 9.58 -6.96 7.53
N GLY A 50 9.39 -7.26 8.82
CA GLY A 50 10.17 -6.67 9.91
C GLY A 50 9.65 -5.33 10.43
N ILE A 51 8.79 -4.65 9.67
CA ILE A 51 8.08 -3.44 10.12
C ILE A 51 6.64 -3.80 10.47
N CYS A 52 5.88 -4.30 9.50
CA CYS A 52 4.51 -4.74 9.70
C CYS A 52 4.51 -6.13 10.32
N LYS A 53 4.04 -6.25 11.57
CA LYS A 53 3.92 -7.54 12.28
C LYS A 53 2.54 -8.17 12.07
N GLY A 54 1.48 -7.36 11.97
CA GLY A 54 0.09 -7.80 11.79
C GLY A 54 -0.30 -8.09 10.35
N SER A 55 -1.59 -8.17 10.05
CA SER A 55 -2.07 -8.39 8.67
C SER A 55 -1.90 -7.16 7.78
N VAL A 56 -1.97 -7.38 6.46
CA VAL A 56 -2.13 -6.29 5.48
C VAL A 56 -3.49 -6.44 4.82
N GLU A 57 -4.29 -5.39 4.89
CA GLU A 57 -5.58 -5.29 4.19
C GLU A 57 -5.45 -4.39 2.97
N ARG A 58 -6.06 -4.78 1.85
CA ARG A 58 -6.03 -4.03 0.59
C ARG A 58 -7.43 -3.59 0.21
N PHE A 59 -7.56 -2.31 -0.10
CA PHE A 59 -8.79 -1.67 -0.57
C PHE A 59 -8.57 -1.15 -1.99
N GLU A 60 -9.47 -1.52 -2.90
CA GLU A 60 -9.49 -1.01 -4.26
C GLU A 60 -10.43 0.19 -4.36
N LEU A 61 -9.94 1.30 -4.91
CA LEU A 61 -10.67 2.53 -5.11
C LEU A 61 -10.72 2.81 -6.62
N ALA A 62 -11.45 1.97 -7.36
CA ALA A 62 -11.43 1.98 -8.82
C ALA A 62 -11.85 3.31 -9.44
N ASN A 63 -12.79 4.02 -8.81
CA ASN A 63 -13.22 5.36 -9.22
C ASN A 63 -12.14 6.43 -9.07
N LEU A 64 -11.08 6.16 -8.31
CA LEU A 64 -9.93 7.04 -8.11
C LEU A 64 -8.65 6.50 -8.78
N GLY A 65 -8.72 5.34 -9.44
CA GLY A 65 -7.53 4.66 -9.98
C GLY A 65 -6.51 4.34 -8.89
N ALA A 66 -6.96 3.97 -7.69
CA ALA A 66 -6.13 3.91 -6.50
C ALA A 66 -6.25 2.59 -5.72
N LEU A 67 -5.20 2.29 -4.96
CA LEU A 67 -5.15 1.24 -3.96
C LEU A 67 -4.81 1.86 -2.61
N ASN A 68 -5.42 1.37 -1.54
CA ASN A 68 -5.00 1.70 -0.19
C ASN A 68 -4.74 0.42 0.60
N PHE A 69 -3.66 0.43 1.38
CA PHE A 69 -3.28 -0.67 2.22
C PHE A 69 -3.30 -0.23 3.67
N LEU A 70 -3.83 -1.07 4.54
CA LEU A 70 -3.65 -0.94 5.99
C LEU A 70 -2.65 -1.99 6.43
N LEU A 71 -1.63 -1.57 7.17
CA LEU A 71 -0.57 -2.38 7.74
C LEU A 71 -0.75 -2.36 9.25
N HIS A 72 -1.23 -3.47 9.81
CA HIS A 72 -1.51 -3.60 11.23
C HIS A 72 -0.25 -3.90 12.03
N GLU A 73 -0.23 -3.50 13.31
CA GLU A 73 0.89 -3.70 14.24
C GLU A 73 2.24 -3.28 13.64
N SER A 74 2.28 -2.07 13.07
CA SER A 74 3.40 -1.58 12.26
C SER A 74 4.17 -0.43 12.89
N LEU A 75 3.71 0.08 14.04
CA LEU A 75 4.23 1.29 14.68
C LEU A 75 4.73 1.03 16.11
N GLY A 76 4.96 -0.23 16.46
CA GLY A 76 5.61 -0.62 17.72
C GLY A 76 4.70 -0.59 18.95
N GLY A 77 3.38 -0.76 18.78
CA GLY A 77 2.39 -0.72 19.86
C GLY A 77 1.60 0.59 19.94
N GLY A 78 1.89 1.54 19.04
CA GLY A 78 1.18 2.81 18.89
C GLY A 78 1.61 3.91 19.85
N GLY A 79 1.79 5.12 19.33
CA GLY A 79 1.84 6.34 20.13
C GLY A 79 0.42 6.77 20.50
N THR A 80 0.21 7.04 21.80
CA THR A 80 -1.02 7.63 22.37
C THR A 80 -1.49 8.88 21.63
#